data_AF-A0A497ZL28-F1
#
_entry.id   AF-A0A497ZL28-F1
#
_cell.length_a   1.000
_cell.length_b   1.000
_cell.length_c   1.000
_cell.angle_alpha   90.00
_cell.angle_beta   90.00
_cell.angle_gamma   90.00
#
_symmetry.space_group_name_H-M   'P 1'
#
loop_
_entity.id
_entity.type
_entity.pdbx_description
1 polymer ?
#
loop_
_entity_poly.entity_id
_entity_poly.type
_entity_poly.pdbx_seq_one_letter_code
_entity_poly.pdbx_strand_id
1 'polypeptide(L)'
;MAQTYASTAASICSPQHAPNPVVQFPLRSLYRGRTSCKISALAEATTTSLLDLLDQRRDSPTPEPEATALAALIATMVDMAEGTAPSSFYLSSLDPGVGKTTSLSHFVRHLLGSEHHSDVAVLLCFSQLDEIEHLVEEMELDQADFAVFTSKDEVNGLSSTPRGEARILFTTQAMVRRRCRDGSFNDAEVFHFQCKPRAVRVWDETMLPGEVVSITTDQLASLRGPLRKSHPALAELIEHLEAASAHFFICVVLVELLELIKATNALM
;
A
#
# COMPACT_ATOMS: atom_id res chain seq x y z
N MET A 1 -6.93 -4.09 -66.24
CA MET A 1 -7.97 -4.18 -65.19
C MET A 1 -7.23 -4.38 -63.88
N ALA A 2 -6.70 -3.33 -63.25
CA ALA A 2 -7.37 -2.36 -62.37
C ALA A 2 -8.08 -3.02 -61.18
N GLN A 3 -7.72 -2.56 -59.96
CA GLN A 3 -8.50 -2.52 -58.71
C GLN A 3 -8.53 -3.81 -57.84
N THR A 4 -8.34 -3.84 -56.52
CA THR A 4 -8.17 -2.80 -55.47
C THR A 4 -7.56 -3.46 -54.22
N TYR A 5 -6.57 -2.82 -53.58
CA TYR A 5 -6.11 -3.13 -52.22
C TYR A 5 -6.99 -2.38 -51.21
N ALA A 6 -7.56 -3.08 -50.24
CA ALA A 6 -8.21 -2.47 -49.08
C ALA A 6 -7.28 -2.63 -47.86
N SER A 7 -6.61 -1.54 -47.49
CA SER A 7 -5.87 -1.41 -46.24
C SER A 7 -6.80 -0.76 -45.22
N THR A 8 -7.13 -1.49 -44.15
CA THR A 8 -7.92 -0.97 -43.03
C THR A 8 -6.94 -0.53 -41.94
N ALA A 9 -6.68 0.77 -41.85
CA ALA A 9 -5.93 1.37 -40.76
C ALA A 9 -6.85 1.47 -39.53
N ALA A 10 -6.63 0.60 -38.54
CA ALA A 10 -7.25 0.74 -37.22
C ALA A 10 -6.49 1.83 -36.45
N SER A 11 -7.20 2.93 -36.16
CA SER A 11 -6.72 4.00 -35.29
C SER A 11 -6.80 3.52 -33.84
N ILE A 12 -5.64 3.33 -33.21
CA ILE A 12 -5.51 3.00 -31.79
C ILE A 12 -5.57 4.31 -31.01
N CYS A 13 -6.70 4.58 -30.37
CA CYS A 13 -6.83 5.64 -29.37
C CYS A 13 -6.14 5.18 -28.07
N SER A 14 -4.95 5.68 -27.80
CA SER A 14 -4.32 5.57 -26.48
C SER A 14 -4.92 6.63 -25.53
N PRO A 15 -5.48 6.24 -24.38
CA PRO A 15 -5.89 7.21 -23.37
C PRO A 15 -4.64 7.88 -22.77
N GLN A 16 -4.58 9.21 -22.87
CA GLN A 16 -3.58 10.02 -22.18
C GLN A 16 -3.91 10.01 -20.69
N HIS A 17 -3.29 9.11 -19.93
CA HIS A 17 -3.25 9.21 -18.47
C HIS A 17 -2.29 10.32 -18.09
N ALA A 18 -2.83 11.41 -17.53
CA ALA A 18 -2.01 12.39 -16.84
C ALA A 18 -1.30 11.71 -15.66
N PRO A 19 0.01 11.90 -15.48
CA PRO A 19 0.73 11.34 -14.34
C PRO A 19 0.19 12.02 -13.06
N ASN A 20 -0.60 11.27 -12.29
CA ASN A 20 -0.97 11.70 -10.95
C ASN A 20 0.29 11.68 -10.08
N PRO A 21 0.57 12.76 -9.32
CA PRO A 21 1.74 12.79 -8.43
C PRO A 21 1.62 11.65 -7.40
N VAL A 22 2.63 10.78 -7.38
CA VAL A 22 2.71 9.59 -6.52
C VAL A 22 2.75 9.97 -5.04
N VAL A 23 3.17 11.18 -4.71
CA VAL A 23 3.22 11.73 -3.35
C VAL A 23 2.83 13.21 -3.38
N GLN A 24 1.78 13.61 -2.65
CA GLN A 24 1.36 15.01 -2.54
C GLN A 24 1.92 15.66 -1.26
N PHE A 25 2.54 16.85 -1.41
CA PHE A 25 2.99 17.71 -0.31
C PHE A 25 2.29 19.09 -0.35
N PRO A 26 2.00 19.75 0.79
CA PRO A 26 2.18 19.25 2.16
C PRO A 26 1.25 18.05 2.40
N LEU A 27 1.55 17.21 3.39
CA LEU A 27 0.62 16.21 3.94
C LEU A 27 -0.60 16.97 4.50
N ARG A 28 -1.46 17.50 3.62
CA ARG A 28 -2.78 17.97 3.98
C ARG A 28 -3.38 16.78 4.71
N SER A 29 -3.77 17.00 5.96
CA SER A 29 -4.50 16.03 6.77
C SER A 29 -5.40 15.23 5.84
N LEU A 30 -5.01 13.99 5.54
CA LEU A 30 -5.73 13.11 4.61
C LEU A 30 -7.17 12.90 5.09
N TYR A 31 -7.44 13.30 6.33
CA TYR A 31 -8.70 13.24 7.04
C TYR A 31 -9.64 14.45 6.81
N ARG A 32 -9.17 15.61 6.31
CA ARG A 32 -10.00 16.84 6.31
C ARG A 32 -10.89 17.02 5.05
N GLY A 33 -10.89 16.09 4.10
CA GLY A 33 -11.52 16.30 2.79
C GLY A 33 -12.78 15.47 2.46
N ARG A 34 -13.13 14.45 3.24
CA ARG A 34 -14.26 13.56 2.89
C ARG A 34 -15.56 14.01 3.54
N THR A 35 -16.15 15.07 3.02
CA THR A 35 -17.54 15.42 3.34
C THR A 35 -18.47 14.62 2.41
N SER A 36 -19.26 13.72 3.01
CA SER A 36 -20.37 12.98 2.38
C SER A 36 -20.00 11.77 1.49
N CYS A 37 -19.29 10.78 2.02
CA CYS A 37 -19.44 9.41 1.52
C CYS A 37 -20.61 8.76 2.28
N LYS A 38 -21.51 8.05 1.60
CA LYS A 38 -22.43 7.13 2.29
C LYS A 38 -21.53 6.15 3.04
N ILE A 39 -21.59 6.15 4.36
CA ILE A 39 -20.81 5.22 5.16
C ILE A 39 -21.29 3.82 4.75
N SER A 40 -20.38 3.04 4.18
CA SER A 40 -20.66 1.66 3.81
C SER A 40 -21.08 0.89 5.04
N ALA A 41 -22.08 0.01 4.92
CA ALA A 41 -22.51 -0.83 6.03
C ALA A 41 -21.34 -1.66 6.60
N LEU A 42 -20.36 -2.01 5.76
CA LEU A 42 -19.13 -2.68 6.16
C LEU A 42 -18.26 -1.78 7.05
N ALA A 43 -18.09 -0.50 6.68
CA ALA A 43 -17.29 0.46 7.44
C ALA A 43 -17.93 0.75 8.81
N GLU A 44 -19.26 0.94 8.84
CA GLU A 44 -20.01 1.18 10.08
C GLU A 44 -19.91 -0.02 11.02
N ALA A 45 -20.25 -1.22 10.55
CA ALA A 45 -20.20 -2.44 11.36
C ALA A 45 -18.79 -2.71 11.91
N THR A 46 -17.76 -2.55 11.07
CA THR A 46 -16.36 -2.73 11.48
C THR A 46 -15.94 -1.70 12.52
N THR A 47 -16.30 -0.43 12.32
CA THR A 47 -15.93 0.66 13.24
C THR A 47 -16.61 0.48 14.60
N THR A 48 -17.91 0.19 14.61
CA THR A 48 -18.66 -0.06 15.84
C THR A 48 -18.08 -1.26 16.60
N SER A 49 -17.88 -2.40 15.92
CA SER A 49 -17.33 -3.59 16.56
C SER A 49 -15.92 -3.37 17.13
N LEU A 50 -15.07 -2.61 16.41
CA LEU A 50 -13.73 -2.27 16.89
C LEU A 50 -13.77 -1.39 18.13
N LEU A 51 -14.53 -0.30 18.10
CA LEU A 51 -14.59 0.65 19.22
C LEU A 51 -15.19 -0.01 20.46
N ASP A 52 -16.22 -0.84 20.30
CA ASP A 52 -16.81 -1.63 21.39
C ASP A 52 -15.75 -2.53 22.05
N LEU A 53 -14.87 -3.18 21.27
CA LEU A 53 -13.81 -4.02 21.81
C LEU A 53 -12.73 -3.19 22.53
N LEU A 54 -12.32 -2.05 21.97
CA LEU A 54 -11.31 -1.20 22.58
C LEU A 54 -11.80 -0.59 23.89
N ASP A 55 -13.06 -0.16 23.92
CA ASP A 55 -13.70 0.39 25.12
C ASP A 55 -13.82 -0.67 26.22
N GLN A 56 -14.14 -1.91 25.87
CA GLN A 56 -14.14 -3.04 26.80
C GLN A 56 -12.76 -3.35 27.38
N ARG A 57 -11.68 -3.23 26.59
CA ARG A 57 -10.31 -3.49 27.06
C ARG A 57 -9.74 -2.35 27.91
N ARG A 58 -10.20 -1.12 27.70
CA ARG A 58 -9.68 0.09 28.37
C ARG A 58 -10.48 0.50 29.61
N ASP A 59 -11.60 -0.15 29.90
CA ASP A 59 -12.59 0.27 30.91
C ASP A 59 -13.04 1.75 30.74
N SER A 60 -12.86 2.31 29.54
CA SER A 60 -13.14 3.72 29.24
C SER A 60 -13.28 3.93 27.73
N PRO A 61 -14.08 4.93 27.29
CA PRO A 61 -14.25 5.22 25.87
C PRO A 61 -12.95 5.62 25.20
N THR A 62 -12.74 5.12 23.99
CA THR A 62 -11.62 5.48 23.13
C THR A 62 -11.62 6.99 22.86
N PRO A 63 -10.49 7.71 23.06
CA PRO A 63 -10.42 9.14 22.79
C PRO A 63 -10.86 9.47 21.37
N GLU A 64 -11.62 10.56 21.20
CA GLU A 64 -12.18 10.95 19.90
C GLU A 64 -11.14 11.05 18.77
N PRO A 65 -9.93 11.61 18.96
CA PRO A 65 -8.93 11.65 17.90
C PRO A 65 -8.45 10.26 17.44
N GLU A 66 -8.34 9.31 18.38
CA GLU A 66 -7.96 7.93 18.08
C GLU A 66 -9.10 7.22 17.35
N ALA A 67 -10.34 7.35 17.85
CA ALA A 67 -11.52 6.77 17.23
C ALA A 67 -11.71 7.27 15.79
N THR A 68 -11.57 8.58 15.56
CA THR A 68 -11.66 9.19 14.23
C THR A 68 -10.56 8.69 13.29
N ALA A 69 -9.33 8.53 13.77
CA ALA A 69 -8.23 7.99 12.96
C ALA A 69 -8.41 6.50 12.63
N LEU A 70 -8.89 5.68 13.58
CA LEU A 70 -9.22 4.27 13.36
C LEU A 70 -10.37 4.11 12.36
N ALA A 71 -11.43 4.91 12.50
CA ALA A 71 -12.55 4.92 11.56
C ALA A 71 -12.10 5.27 10.14
N ALA A 72 -11.17 6.23 10.00
CA ALA A 72 -10.62 6.59 8.70
C ALA A 72 -9.69 5.51 8.11
N LEU A 73 -8.94 4.79 8.94
CA LEU A 73 -8.18 3.61 8.52
C LEU A 73 -9.13 2.54 7.95
N ILE A 74 -10.21 2.21 8.66
CA ILE A 74 -11.23 1.26 8.22
C ILE A 74 -11.89 1.72 6.93
N ALA A 75 -12.32 2.98 6.86
CA ALA A 75 -12.95 3.54 5.67
C ALA A 75 -12.04 3.42 4.44
N THR A 76 -10.72 3.60 4.61
CA THR A 76 -9.75 3.43 3.53
C THR A 76 -9.67 1.96 3.06
N MET A 77 -9.65 0.99 3.99
CA MET A 77 -9.67 -0.43 3.63
C MET A 77 -10.98 -0.84 2.93
N VAL A 78 -12.11 -0.27 3.35
CA VAL A 78 -13.42 -0.48 2.71
C VAL A 78 -13.45 0.12 1.30
N ASP A 79 -12.91 1.33 1.10
CA ASP A 79 -12.83 1.89 -0.25
C ASP A 79 -11.95 1.06 -1.18
N MET A 80 -10.88 0.43 -0.65
CA MET A 80 -10.07 -0.52 -1.41
C MET A 80 -10.90 -1.77 -1.79
N ALA A 81 -11.68 -2.29 -0.84
CA ALA A 81 -12.56 -3.43 -1.07
C ALA A 81 -13.66 -3.12 -2.11
N GLU A 82 -14.22 -1.92 -2.08
CA GLU A 82 -15.25 -1.45 -3.01
C GLU A 82 -14.67 -0.97 -4.35
N GLY A 83 -13.34 -0.92 -4.49
CA GLY A 83 -12.67 -0.42 -5.70
C GLY A 83 -12.84 1.10 -5.93
N THR A 84 -13.22 1.84 -4.89
CA THR A 84 -13.43 3.30 -4.92
C THR A 84 -12.19 4.06 -4.44
N ALA A 85 -11.25 3.39 -3.78
CA ALA A 85 -9.97 3.97 -3.39
C ALA A 85 -9.12 4.33 -4.61
N PRO A 86 -8.60 5.57 -4.72
CA PRO A 86 -7.54 5.88 -5.67
C PRO A 86 -6.36 4.91 -5.59
N SER A 87 -5.74 4.62 -6.74
CA SER A 87 -4.50 3.83 -6.81
C SER A 87 -3.33 4.64 -6.24
N SER A 88 -3.22 4.66 -4.91
CA SER A 88 -2.25 5.45 -4.16
C SER A 88 -1.79 4.70 -2.90
N PHE A 89 -0.69 5.16 -2.31
CA PHE A 89 -0.23 4.64 -1.02
C PHE A 89 -0.90 5.40 0.12
N TYR A 90 -1.39 4.65 1.10
CA TYR A 90 -2.03 5.18 2.30
C TYR A 90 -1.17 4.82 3.51
N LEU A 91 -0.86 5.80 4.34
CA LEU A 91 -0.07 5.62 5.55
C LEU A 91 -0.91 5.96 6.78
N SER A 92 -1.11 4.99 7.65
CA SER A 92 -1.65 5.21 8.98
C SER A 92 -0.49 5.38 9.98
N SER A 93 -0.29 6.60 10.46
CA SER A 93 0.74 6.94 11.44
C SER A 93 0.21 6.94 12.88
N LEU A 94 -0.78 6.09 13.18
CA LEU A 94 -1.28 5.93 14.55
C LEU A 94 -0.18 5.40 15.46
N ASP A 95 -0.15 5.83 16.71
CA ASP A 95 0.83 5.37 17.69
C ASP A 95 0.76 3.83 17.88
N PRO A 96 1.85 3.18 18.29
CA PRO A 96 1.81 1.80 18.74
C PRO A 96 0.76 1.59 19.84
N GLY A 97 0.06 0.46 19.83
CA GLY A 97 -0.95 0.14 20.85
C GLY A 97 -2.31 0.83 20.69
N VAL A 98 -2.49 1.73 19.71
CA VAL A 98 -3.79 2.39 19.44
C VAL A 98 -4.84 1.43 18.85
N GLY A 99 -4.41 0.28 18.32
CA GLY A 99 -5.30 -0.76 17.79
C GLY A 99 -5.31 -0.93 16.28
N LYS A 100 -4.24 -0.53 15.56
CA LYS A 100 -4.11 -0.72 14.09
C LYS A 100 -4.32 -2.18 13.68
N THR A 101 -3.60 -3.09 14.31
CA THR A 101 -3.69 -4.54 14.05
C THR A 101 -5.07 -5.06 14.42
N THR A 102 -5.65 -4.59 15.53
CA THR A 102 -7.04 -4.91 15.91
C THR A 102 -8.04 -4.43 14.85
N SER A 103 -7.88 -3.22 14.29
CA SER A 103 -8.72 -2.73 13.19
C SER A 103 -8.67 -3.63 11.97
N LEU A 104 -7.48 -4.13 11.65
CA LEU A 104 -7.29 -5.07 10.53
C LEU A 104 -8.03 -6.38 10.78
N SER A 105 -7.91 -6.96 11.97
CA SER A 105 -8.63 -8.18 12.36
C SER A 105 -10.15 -8.00 12.27
N HIS A 106 -10.70 -6.91 12.81
CA HIS A 106 -12.13 -6.62 12.69
C HIS A 106 -12.57 -6.44 11.25
N PHE A 107 -11.79 -5.68 10.45
CA PHE A 107 -12.10 -5.47 9.04
C PHE A 107 -12.15 -6.80 8.27
N VAL A 108 -11.15 -7.67 8.46
CA VAL A 108 -11.11 -8.98 7.80
C VAL A 108 -12.33 -9.83 8.18
N ARG A 109 -12.67 -9.91 9.47
CA ARG A 109 -13.84 -10.69 9.95
C ARG A 109 -15.14 -10.19 9.31
N HIS A 110 -15.37 -8.88 9.30
CA HIS A 110 -16.56 -8.30 8.71
C HIS A 110 -16.59 -8.40 7.18
N LEU A 111 -15.43 -8.29 6.52
CA LEU A 111 -15.30 -8.49 5.08
C LEU A 111 -15.65 -9.94 4.70
N LEU A 112 -15.16 -10.92 5.46
CA LEU A 112 -15.44 -12.33 5.22
C LEU A 112 -16.92 -12.66 5.38
N GLY A 113 -17.58 -12.09 6.40
CA GLY A 113 -19.02 -12.24 6.63
C GLY A 113 -19.93 -11.44 5.67
N SER A 114 -19.38 -10.59 4.81
CA SER A 114 -20.16 -9.77 3.88
C SER A 114 -20.39 -10.48 2.54
N GLU A 115 -21.65 -10.83 2.23
CA GLU A 115 -22.02 -11.46 0.96
C GLU A 115 -21.70 -10.58 -0.27
N HIS A 116 -21.81 -9.25 -0.10
CA HIS A 116 -21.52 -8.27 -1.13
C HIS A 116 -20.04 -8.19 -1.52
N HIS A 117 -19.15 -8.76 -0.72
CA HIS A 117 -17.70 -8.72 -0.93
C HIS A 117 -17.10 -10.12 -1.11
N SER A 118 -17.90 -11.08 -1.57
CA SER A 118 -17.49 -12.48 -1.75
C SER A 118 -16.38 -12.67 -2.80
N ASP A 119 -16.24 -11.74 -3.74
CA ASP A 119 -15.17 -11.68 -4.74
C ASP A 119 -13.98 -10.80 -4.32
N VAL A 120 -14.05 -10.19 -3.13
CA VAL A 120 -12.97 -9.35 -2.58
C VAL A 120 -12.03 -10.19 -1.72
N ALA A 121 -10.74 -9.93 -1.91
CA ALA A 121 -9.67 -10.62 -1.24
C ALA A 121 -8.58 -9.66 -0.75
N VAL A 122 -7.91 -10.06 0.33
CA VAL A 122 -6.95 -9.26 1.09
C VAL A 122 -5.56 -9.92 1.04
N LEU A 123 -4.52 -9.11 0.82
CA LEU A 123 -3.13 -9.48 1.01
C LEU A 123 -2.59 -8.77 2.26
N LEU A 124 -2.09 -9.55 3.22
CA LEU A 124 -1.48 -9.06 4.44
C LEU A 124 0.01 -9.38 4.45
N CYS A 125 0.85 -8.34 4.53
CA CYS A 125 2.29 -8.44 4.44
C CYS A 125 2.95 -8.07 5.78
N PHE A 126 3.67 -9.03 6.36
CA PHE A 126 4.34 -8.88 7.67
C PHE A 126 5.85 -8.92 7.55
N SER A 127 6.52 -8.38 8.57
CA SER A 127 7.98 -8.39 8.63
C SER A 127 8.50 -9.71 9.18
N GLN A 128 7.79 -10.29 10.16
CA GLN A 128 8.17 -11.52 10.84
C GLN A 128 7.15 -12.62 10.61
N LEU A 129 7.58 -13.88 10.80
CA LEU A 129 6.71 -15.04 10.60
C LEU A 129 5.81 -15.28 11.82
N ASP A 130 6.34 -15.10 13.02
CA ASP A 130 5.61 -15.28 14.29
C ASP A 130 4.41 -14.31 14.38
N GLU A 131 4.51 -13.12 13.76
CA GLU A 131 3.40 -12.17 13.59
C GLU A 131 2.23 -12.79 12.80
N ILE A 132 2.52 -13.58 11.76
CA ILE A 132 1.50 -14.25 10.94
C ILE A 132 0.78 -15.30 11.78
N GLU A 133 1.52 -16.11 12.53
CA GLU A 133 0.94 -17.19 13.36
C GLU A 133 -0.02 -16.61 14.40
N HIS A 134 0.45 -15.61 15.16
CA HIS A 134 -0.36 -14.93 16.16
C HIS A 134 -1.59 -14.24 15.57
N LEU A 135 -1.46 -13.62 14.39
CA LEU A 135 -2.59 -12.92 13.79
C LEU A 135 -3.64 -13.89 13.21
N VAL A 136 -3.21 -15.03 12.67
CA VAL A 136 -4.14 -16.10 12.24
C VAL A 136 -4.93 -16.62 13.44
N GLU A 137 -4.27 -16.84 14.58
CA GLU A 137 -4.93 -17.24 15.83
C GLU A 137 -5.89 -16.15 16.36
N GLU A 138 -5.46 -14.89 16.40
CA GLU A 138 -6.27 -13.77 16.89
C GLU A 138 -7.51 -13.50 16.02
N MET A 139 -7.39 -13.66 14.70
CA MET A 139 -8.50 -13.43 13.77
C MET A 139 -9.55 -14.54 13.79
N GLU A 140 -9.25 -15.71 14.36
CA GLU A 140 -10.13 -16.89 14.40
C GLU A 140 -10.63 -17.29 13.00
N LEU A 141 -9.75 -17.27 12.00
CA LEU A 141 -10.12 -17.56 10.61
C LEU A 141 -10.35 -19.06 10.39
N ASP A 142 -11.37 -19.39 9.59
CA ASP A 142 -11.53 -20.74 9.08
C ASP A 142 -10.37 -21.08 8.14
N GLN A 143 -9.86 -22.31 8.20
CA GLN A 143 -8.75 -22.74 7.33
C GLN A 143 -9.08 -22.56 5.84
N ALA A 144 -10.36 -22.59 5.45
CA ALA A 144 -10.82 -22.36 4.09
C ALA A 144 -10.68 -20.90 3.62
N ASP A 145 -10.63 -19.93 4.54
CA ASP A 145 -10.65 -18.51 4.20
C ASP A 145 -9.27 -17.94 3.93
N PHE A 146 -8.21 -18.56 4.46
CA PHE A 146 -6.86 -18.03 4.37
C PHE A 146 -5.85 -19.01 3.80
N ALA A 147 -4.76 -18.47 3.28
CA ALA A 147 -3.55 -19.18 2.92
C ALA A 147 -2.33 -18.41 3.41
N VAL A 148 -1.23 -19.12 3.60
CA VAL A 148 0.04 -18.53 4.00
C VAL A 148 1.09 -18.79 2.93
N PHE A 149 1.84 -17.74 2.57
CA PHE A 149 2.87 -17.81 1.55
C PHE A 149 4.17 -17.17 2.02
N THR A 150 5.07 -18.02 2.49
CA THR A 150 6.37 -17.65 3.04
C THR A 150 7.45 -18.59 2.48
N SER A 151 8.70 -18.36 2.86
CA SER A 151 9.81 -19.26 2.55
C SER A 151 9.91 -20.48 3.48
N LYS A 152 9.11 -20.55 4.55
CA LYS A 152 9.10 -21.68 5.50
C LYS A 152 7.85 -22.54 5.28
N ASP A 153 8.05 -23.81 4.97
CA ASP A 153 6.94 -24.72 4.68
C ASP A 153 6.08 -25.02 5.92
N GLU A 154 6.66 -24.98 7.12
CA GLU A 154 5.94 -25.14 8.39
C GLU A 154 4.83 -24.10 8.54
N VAL A 155 5.17 -22.82 8.34
CA VAL A 155 4.22 -21.69 8.43
C VAL A 155 3.21 -21.72 7.28
N ASN A 156 3.63 -22.19 6.09
CA ASN A 156 2.72 -22.39 4.96
C ASN A 156 1.68 -23.49 5.25
N GLY A 157 1.97 -24.40 6.18
CA GLY A 157 1.09 -25.49 6.60
C GLY A 157 -0.02 -25.08 7.57
N LEU A 158 -0.09 -23.80 7.99
CA LEU A 158 -1.19 -23.29 8.83
C LEU A 158 -2.56 -23.39 8.16
N SER A 159 -2.60 -23.47 6.82
CA SER A 159 -3.80 -23.74 6.04
C SER A 159 -3.48 -24.64 4.85
N SER A 160 -4.41 -25.53 4.52
CA SER A 160 -4.35 -26.35 3.30
C SER A 160 -4.92 -25.66 2.07
N THR A 161 -5.49 -24.46 2.21
CA THR A 161 -6.22 -23.78 1.13
C THR A 161 -5.28 -23.27 0.04
N PRO A 162 -5.57 -23.53 -1.25
CA PRO A 162 -4.79 -22.98 -2.34
C PRO A 162 -4.75 -21.45 -2.32
N ARG A 163 -3.58 -20.87 -2.56
CA ARG A 163 -3.36 -19.41 -2.49
C ARG A 163 -4.26 -18.60 -3.42
N GLY A 164 -4.61 -19.16 -4.57
CA GLY A 164 -5.51 -18.52 -5.55
C GLY A 164 -6.99 -18.59 -5.16
N GLU A 165 -7.34 -19.41 -4.17
CA GLU A 165 -8.71 -19.67 -3.69
C GLU A 165 -8.98 -19.04 -2.32
N ALA A 166 -7.94 -18.81 -1.51
CA ALA A 166 -8.08 -18.16 -0.21
C ALA A 166 -8.44 -16.68 -0.35
N ARG A 167 -9.43 -16.18 0.39
CA ARG A 167 -9.78 -14.75 0.42
C ARG A 167 -8.75 -13.91 1.18
N ILE A 168 -8.05 -14.48 2.14
CA ILE A 168 -6.96 -13.83 2.88
C ILE A 168 -5.64 -14.51 2.54
N LEU A 169 -4.64 -13.75 2.12
CA LEU A 169 -3.28 -14.26 1.91
C LEU A 169 -2.32 -13.56 2.86
N PHE A 170 -1.71 -14.33 3.75
CA PHE A 170 -0.61 -13.87 4.58
C PHE A 170 0.71 -14.13 3.86
N THR A 171 1.61 -13.15 3.88
CA THR A 171 2.95 -13.27 3.31
C THR A 171 3.93 -12.42 4.10
N THR A 172 5.23 -12.63 3.88
CA THR A 172 6.24 -11.68 4.34
C THR A 172 6.54 -10.61 3.29
N GLN A 173 6.99 -9.44 3.75
CA GLN A 173 7.48 -8.37 2.88
C GLN A 173 8.63 -8.85 1.98
N ALA A 174 9.51 -9.71 2.51
CA ALA A 174 10.63 -10.29 1.76
C ALA A 174 10.15 -11.15 0.58
N MET A 175 9.05 -11.88 0.74
CA MET A 175 8.46 -12.67 -0.34
C MET A 175 7.86 -11.78 -1.43
N VAL A 176 7.17 -10.70 -1.07
CA VAL A 176 6.67 -9.71 -2.05
C VAL A 176 7.84 -9.11 -2.84
N ARG A 177 8.88 -8.62 -2.16
CA ARG A 177 10.08 -8.07 -2.82
C ARG A 177 10.75 -9.09 -3.75
N ARG A 178 10.85 -10.35 -3.33
CA ARG A 178 11.46 -11.41 -4.14
C ARG A 178 10.65 -11.71 -5.40
N ARG A 179 9.33 -11.69 -5.33
CA ARG A 179 8.44 -12.03 -6.46
C ARG A 179 8.20 -10.86 -7.40
N CYS A 180 8.30 -9.63 -6.90
CA CYS A 180 8.19 -8.41 -7.70
C CYS A 180 9.55 -7.81 -8.09
N ARG A 181 10.64 -8.60 -8.05
CA ARG A 181 11.99 -8.09 -8.38
C ARG A 181 12.09 -7.67 -9.85
N ASP A 182 11.54 -8.49 -10.74
CA ASP A 182 11.71 -8.37 -12.18
C ASP A 182 10.41 -7.94 -12.90
N GLY A 183 9.39 -7.52 -12.15
CA GLY A 183 8.06 -7.23 -12.70
C GLY A 183 7.18 -6.44 -11.75
N SER A 184 5.97 -6.09 -12.22
CA SER A 184 5.01 -5.38 -11.40
C SER A 184 4.29 -6.33 -10.44
N PHE A 185 3.68 -5.78 -9.38
CA PHE A 185 2.85 -6.58 -8.48
C PHE A 185 1.69 -7.27 -9.23
N ASN A 186 1.16 -6.65 -10.28
CA ASN A 186 0.04 -7.20 -11.06
C ASN A 186 0.47 -8.42 -11.91
N ASP A 187 1.77 -8.63 -12.11
CA ASP A 187 2.30 -9.78 -12.83
C ASP A 187 2.59 -10.97 -11.89
N ALA A 188 2.57 -10.74 -10.58
CA ALA A 188 2.89 -11.75 -9.57
C ALA A 188 1.65 -12.61 -9.23
N GLU A 189 1.33 -13.56 -10.11
CA GLU A 189 0.15 -14.44 -10.02
C GLU A 189 -0.02 -15.15 -8.66
N VAL A 190 1.08 -15.39 -7.95
CA VAL A 190 1.05 -16.00 -6.61
C VAL A 190 0.28 -15.16 -5.57
N PHE A 191 0.14 -13.85 -5.81
CA PHE A 191 -0.63 -12.95 -4.95
C PHE A 191 -2.07 -12.71 -5.46
N HIS A 192 -2.49 -13.41 -6.51
CA HIS A 192 -3.83 -13.27 -7.05
C HIS A 192 -4.86 -14.08 -6.26
N PHE A 193 -6.10 -13.63 -6.31
CA PHE A 193 -7.29 -14.35 -5.91
C PHE A 193 -8.18 -14.47 -7.15
N GLN A 194 -8.57 -15.70 -7.50
CA GLN A 194 -9.37 -15.96 -8.70
C GLN A 194 -8.79 -15.29 -9.97
N CYS A 195 -7.47 -15.44 -10.16
CA CYS A 195 -6.69 -14.86 -11.26
C CYS A 195 -6.62 -13.32 -11.32
N LYS A 196 -7.11 -12.62 -10.30
CA LYS A 196 -7.04 -11.15 -10.21
C LYS A 196 -6.15 -10.71 -9.03
N PRO A 197 -5.43 -9.58 -9.14
CA PRO A 197 -4.73 -9.00 -7.99
C PRO A 197 -5.71 -8.73 -6.83
N ARG A 198 -5.29 -9.03 -5.60
CA ARG A 198 -6.08 -8.74 -4.40
C ARG A 198 -6.35 -7.24 -4.27
N ALA A 199 -7.60 -6.90 -3.97
CA ALA A 199 -8.09 -5.53 -3.95
C ALA A 199 -7.55 -4.75 -2.74
N VAL A 200 -7.53 -5.39 -1.57
CA VAL A 200 -7.01 -4.81 -0.34
C VAL A 200 -5.61 -5.34 -0.08
N ARG A 201 -4.64 -4.44 0.11
CA ARG A 201 -3.23 -4.78 0.34
C ARG A 201 -2.75 -3.99 1.55
N VAL A 202 -2.47 -4.67 2.64
CA VAL A 202 -2.04 -4.06 3.91
C VAL A 202 -0.65 -4.54 4.24
N TRP A 203 0.26 -3.60 4.45
CA TRP A 203 1.63 -3.89 4.85
C TRP A 203 1.80 -3.37 6.27
N ASP A 204 2.06 -4.28 7.19
CA ASP A 204 2.37 -3.94 8.57
C ASP A 204 3.86 -3.66 8.72
N GLU A 205 4.18 -2.65 9.52
CA GLU A 205 5.51 -2.06 9.69
C GLU A 205 6.18 -1.51 8.42
N THR A 206 7.18 -0.64 8.63
CA THR A 206 7.78 0.19 7.57
C THR A 206 8.14 -0.58 6.30
N MET A 207 7.22 -0.53 5.34
CA MET A 207 7.58 -0.44 3.95
C MET A 207 8.50 0.77 3.84
N LEU A 208 9.76 0.55 3.51
CA LEU A 208 10.54 1.57 2.83
C LEU A 208 10.24 1.34 1.34
N PRO A 209 9.38 2.16 0.68
CA PRO A 209 9.13 2.03 -0.76
C PRO A 209 10.40 2.13 -1.62
N GLY A 210 11.51 2.58 -1.03
CA GLY A 210 12.82 2.59 -1.66
C GLY A 210 13.84 1.90 -0.78
N GLU A 211 14.90 1.40 -1.40
CA GLU A 211 16.17 1.38 -0.69
C GLU A 211 16.38 2.77 -0.07
N VAL A 212 16.78 2.82 1.20
CA VAL A 212 17.31 4.06 1.77
C VAL A 212 18.58 4.34 1.00
N VAL A 213 18.47 5.12 -0.06
CA VAL A 213 19.63 5.68 -0.73
C VAL A 213 20.08 6.83 0.13
N SER A 214 21.03 6.53 1.02
CA SER A 214 21.77 7.56 1.73
C SER A 214 22.66 8.26 0.71
N ILE A 215 22.24 9.44 0.27
CA ILE A 215 23.06 10.34 -0.55
C ILE A 215 23.85 11.21 0.43
N THR A 216 25.18 11.14 0.40
CA THR A 216 26.01 12.06 1.19
C THR A 216 25.91 13.48 0.63
N THR A 217 26.22 14.49 1.44
CA THR A 217 26.25 15.89 0.97
C THR A 217 27.16 16.06 -0.24
N ASP A 218 28.30 15.36 -0.27
CA ASP A 218 29.22 15.38 -1.42
C ASP A 218 28.61 14.76 -2.68
N GLN A 219 27.90 13.64 -2.54
CA GLN A 219 27.19 13.01 -3.66
C GLN A 219 26.08 13.92 -4.19
N LEU A 220 25.33 14.58 -3.29
CA LEU A 220 24.28 15.51 -3.67
C LEU A 220 24.85 16.74 -4.40
N ALA A 221 25.97 17.30 -3.91
CA ALA A 221 26.67 18.41 -4.55
C ALA A 221 27.20 18.02 -5.94
N SER A 222 27.65 16.77 -6.12
CA SER A 222 28.14 16.27 -7.41
C SER A 222 27.05 16.25 -8.50
N LEU A 223 25.77 16.12 -8.13
CA LEU A 223 24.65 16.10 -9.06
C LEU A 223 24.33 17.49 -9.67
N ARG A 224 24.80 18.58 -9.06
CA ARG A 224 24.47 19.95 -9.49
C ARG A 224 24.94 20.27 -10.90
N GLY A 225 26.16 19.88 -11.25
CA GLY A 225 26.77 20.19 -12.55
C GLY A 225 25.94 19.64 -13.72
N PRO A 226 25.62 18.33 -13.72
CA PRO A 226 24.72 17.73 -14.71
C PRO A 226 23.29 18.29 -14.66
N LEU A 227 22.73 18.51 -13.47
CA LEU A 227 21.35 18.95 -13.31
C LEU A 227 21.13 20.41 -13.72
N ARG A 228 22.07 21.33 -13.50
CA ARG A 228 21.94 22.73 -13.93
C ARG A 228 21.71 22.86 -15.44
N LYS A 229 22.27 21.94 -16.23
CA LYS A 229 22.14 21.95 -17.69
C LYS A 229 20.82 21.35 -18.17
N SER A 230 20.33 20.31 -17.50
CA SER A 230 19.18 19.52 -17.94
C SER A 230 17.88 19.90 -17.20
N HIS A 231 17.96 20.17 -15.91
CA HIS A 231 16.85 20.41 -14.99
C HIS A 231 17.22 21.49 -13.96
N PRO A 232 17.33 22.78 -14.37
CA PRO A 232 17.83 23.85 -13.50
C PRO A 232 16.99 24.05 -12.22
N ALA A 233 15.66 23.86 -12.29
CA ALA A 233 14.78 23.97 -11.12
C ALA A 233 15.07 22.90 -10.04
N LEU A 234 15.45 21.68 -10.45
CA LEU A 234 15.82 20.62 -9.51
C LEU A 234 17.20 20.90 -8.89
N ALA A 235 18.14 21.44 -9.68
CA ALA A 235 19.44 21.85 -9.16
C ALA A 235 19.29 22.95 -8.08
N GLU A 236 18.39 23.91 -8.31
CA GLU A 236 18.07 24.95 -7.33
C GLU A 236 17.41 24.39 -6.05
N LEU A 237 16.52 23.40 -6.19
CA LEU A 237 15.95 22.70 -5.03
C LEU A 237 17.02 21.98 -4.20
N ILE A 238 17.99 21.33 -4.86
CA ILE A 238 19.12 20.68 -4.18
C ILE A 238 19.99 21.69 -3.43
N GLU A 239 20.27 22.84 -4.05
CA GLU A 239 21.02 23.93 -3.40
C GLU A 239 20.29 24.46 -2.16
N HIS A 240 18.97 24.63 -2.24
CA HIS A 240 18.15 25.01 -1.10
C HIS A 240 18.12 23.94 0.01
N LEU A 241 18.04 22.65 -0.34
CA LEU A 241 18.08 21.55 0.62
C LEU A 241 19.41 21.50 1.38
N GLU A 242 20.53 21.68 0.69
CA GLU A 242 21.84 21.76 1.35
C GLU A 242 21.94 22.96 2.31
N ALA A 243 21.49 24.14 1.87
CA ALA A 243 21.48 25.33 2.73
C ALA A 243 20.59 25.16 3.98
N ALA A 244 19.46 24.45 3.85
CA ALA A 244 18.55 24.16 4.96
C ALA A 244 19.07 23.04 5.89
N SER A 245 19.80 22.06 5.35
CA SER A 245 20.34 20.92 6.10
C SER A 245 21.45 21.29 7.10
N ALA A 246 22.03 22.50 7.01
CA ALA A 246 22.92 23.05 8.03
C ALA A 246 22.22 23.28 9.39
N HIS A 247 20.88 23.20 9.45
CA HIS A 247 20.10 23.44 10.67
C HIS A 247 19.15 22.30 11.09
N PHE A 248 18.90 21.27 10.29
CA PHE A 248 17.97 20.18 10.66
C PHE A 248 18.26 18.88 9.88
N PHE A 249 18.15 17.73 10.55
CA PHE A 249 18.20 16.40 9.91
C PHE A 249 16.86 16.17 9.18
N ILE A 250 16.83 16.35 7.86
CA ILE A 250 15.62 16.18 7.05
C ILE A 250 15.68 14.83 6.32
N CYS A 251 14.80 13.89 6.68
CA CYS A 251 14.48 12.74 5.85
C CYS A 251 13.51 13.17 4.74
N VAL A 252 14.01 13.42 3.53
CA VAL A 252 13.15 13.62 2.35
C VAL A 252 13.03 12.30 1.60
N VAL A 253 11.82 11.77 1.46
CA VAL A 253 11.54 10.61 0.60
C VAL A 253 11.46 11.11 -0.85
N LEU A 254 12.60 11.08 -1.55
CA LEU A 254 12.73 11.52 -2.95
C LEU A 254 12.55 10.33 -3.91
N VAL A 255 11.30 9.93 -4.15
CA VAL A 255 10.95 8.89 -5.14
C VAL A 255 11.37 9.32 -6.56
N GLU A 256 11.21 10.61 -6.91
CA GLU A 256 11.55 11.13 -8.24
C GLU A 256 13.06 11.23 -8.50
N LEU A 257 13.87 11.51 -7.47
CA LEU A 257 15.33 11.62 -7.62
C LEU A 257 15.96 10.25 -7.88
N LEU A 258 15.37 9.18 -7.31
CA LEU A 258 15.84 7.81 -7.46
C LEU A 258 15.68 7.31 -8.91
N GLU A 259 14.54 7.62 -9.54
CA GLU A 259 14.30 7.32 -10.95
C GLU A 259 15.22 8.13 -11.87
N LEU A 260 15.53 9.38 -11.50
CA LEU A 260 16.48 10.21 -12.24
C LEU A 260 17.91 9.65 -12.15
N ILE A 261 18.35 9.21 -10.96
CA ILE A 261 19.68 8.60 -10.73
C ILE A 261 19.84 7.29 -11.50
N LYS A 262 18.80 6.44 -11.53
CA LYS A 262 18.79 5.22 -12.36
C LYS A 262 18.94 5.56 -13.85
N ALA A 263 18.26 6.61 -14.32
CA ALA A 263 18.35 7.04 -15.71
C ALA A 263 19.73 7.61 -16.09
N THR A 264 20.40 8.36 -15.20
CA THR A 264 21.76 8.86 -15.46
C THR A 264 22.83 7.77 -15.39
N ASN A 265 22.70 6.81 -14.47
CA ASN A 265 23.64 5.69 -14.38
C ASN A 265 23.53 4.71 -15.56
N ALA A 266 22.40 4.67 -16.26
CA ALA A 266 22.24 3.89 -17.49
C ALA A 266 22.88 4.55 -18.73
N LEU A 267 23.32 5.82 -18.61
CA LEU A 267 23.91 6.61 -19.69
C LEU A 267 25.44 6.80 -19.54
N MET A 268 26.05 6.26 -18.48
CA MET A 268 27.51 6.16 -18.29
C MET A 268 27.97 4.73 -18.52
#